data_AF-A0A2E0N1D4-F1
#
_entry.id   AF-A0A2E0N1D4-F1
#
_cell.length_a   1.000
_cell.length_b   1.000
_cell.length_c   1.000
_cell.angle_alpha   90.00
_cell.angle_beta   90.00
_cell.angle_gamma   90.00
#
_symmetry.space_group_name_H-M   'P 1'
#
loop_
_entity.id
_entity.type
_entity.pdbx_description
1 polymer ?
#
loop_
_entity_poly.entity_id
_entity_poly.type
_entity_poly.pdbx_seq_one_letter_code
_entity_poly.pdbx_strand_id
1 'polypeptide(L)'
;MLRETEDELVRSAQAGNIAAFEWLVSSFERQMLAVAAWFAHTPDDANDIYQDTVLAAYRALPNFKLESKFSTWLHKIIVNTALSNRRKLKRTWRH
;
A
#
# COMPACT_ATOMS: atom_id res chain seq x y z
N MET A 1 4.65 24.70 -15.73
CA MET A 1 4.55 23.69 -14.67
C MET A 1 5.22 22.43 -15.17
N LEU A 2 6.40 22.10 -14.65
CA LEU A 2 6.98 20.78 -14.87
C LEU A 2 6.11 19.80 -14.05
N ARG A 3 5.56 18.78 -14.69
CA ARG A 3 4.93 17.65 -13.97
C ARG A 3 6.07 16.88 -13.32
N GLU A 4 6.06 16.75 -12.00
CA GLU A 4 6.98 15.84 -11.31
C GLU A 4 6.76 14.41 -11.82
N THR A 5 7.85 13.70 -12.05
CA THR A 5 7.84 12.28 -12.42
C THR A 5 7.52 11.41 -11.19
N GLU A 6 7.05 10.16 -11.41
CA GLU A 6 6.79 9.20 -10.32
C GLU A 6 8.03 9.05 -9.41
N ASP A 7 9.22 8.98 -10.03
CA ASP A 7 10.50 8.84 -9.32
C ASP A 7 10.84 10.06 -8.45
N GLU A 8 10.56 11.28 -8.93
CA GLU A 8 10.77 12.51 -8.16
C GLU A 8 9.85 12.57 -6.95
N LEU A 9 8.58 12.23 -7.12
CA LEU A 9 7.62 12.15 -6.02
C LEU A 9 8.02 11.09 -4.99
N VAL A 10 8.52 9.93 -5.45
CA VAL A 10 9.03 8.89 -4.55
C VAL A 10 10.22 9.41 -3.75
N ARG A 11 11.19 10.07 -4.39
CA ARG A 11 12.35 10.65 -3.70
C ARG A 11 11.95 11.73 -2.70
N SER A 12 11.00 12.59 -3.06
CA SER A 12 10.43 13.61 -2.19
C SER A 12 9.77 12.97 -0.96
N ALA A 13 8.97 11.92 -1.19
CA ALA A 13 8.33 11.17 -0.11
C ALA A 13 9.34 10.44 0.79
N GLN A 14 10.42 9.87 0.22
CA GLN A 14 11.54 9.30 0.98
C GLN A 14 12.27 10.33 1.84
N ALA A 15 12.34 11.59 1.40
CA ALA A 15 12.91 12.69 2.16
C ALA A 15 11.98 13.23 3.26
N GLY A 16 10.81 12.62 3.46
CA GLY A 16 9.84 12.97 4.51
C GLY A 16 8.69 13.86 4.04
N ASN A 17 8.55 14.11 2.73
CA ASN A 17 7.39 14.83 2.21
C ASN A 17 6.12 13.94 2.25
N ILE A 18 5.31 14.14 3.28
CA ILE A 18 4.06 13.38 3.49
C ILE A 18 3.07 13.61 2.33
N ALA A 19 2.95 14.84 1.83
CA ALA A 19 2.03 15.14 0.74
C ALA A 19 2.39 14.41 -0.56
N ALA A 20 3.70 14.24 -0.84
CA ALA A 20 4.15 13.45 -1.99
C ALA A 20 3.78 11.96 -1.82
N PHE A 21 3.88 11.42 -0.60
CA PHE A 21 3.45 10.05 -0.31
C PHE A 21 1.94 9.87 -0.48
N GLU A 22 1.14 10.79 0.09
CA GLU A 22 -0.32 10.75 -0.02
C GLU A 22 -0.77 10.83 -1.49
N TRP A 23 -0.12 11.67 -2.29
CA TRP A 23 -0.40 11.78 -3.71
C TRP A 23 -0.09 10.48 -4.46
N LEU A 24 1.06 9.86 -4.18
CA LEU A 24 1.42 8.57 -4.75
C LEU A 24 0.39 7.49 -4.39
N VAL A 25 0.05 7.36 -3.11
CA VAL A 25 -0.87 6.33 -2.62
C VAL A 25 -2.30 6.54 -3.14
N SER A 26 -2.81 7.77 -3.10
CA SER A 26 -4.16 8.09 -3.60
C SER A 26 -4.30 7.80 -5.09
N SER A 27 -3.24 7.99 -5.88
CA SER A 27 -3.20 7.62 -7.31
C SER A 27 -3.45 6.12 -7.55
N PHE A 28 -3.17 5.27 -6.57
CA PHE A 28 -3.37 3.81 -6.65
C PHE A 28 -4.50 3.29 -5.75
N GLU A 29 -5.23 4.17 -5.06
CA GLU A 29 -6.22 3.77 -4.04
C GLU A 29 -7.25 2.79 -4.57
N ARG A 30 -7.89 3.11 -5.70
CA ARG A 30 -8.89 2.24 -6.33
C ARG A 30 -8.33 0.87 -6.70
N GLN A 31 -7.11 0.82 -7.22
CA GLN A 31 -6.46 -0.45 -7.58
C GLN A 31 -6.13 -1.27 -6.32
N MET A 32 -5.65 -0.62 -5.27
CA MET A 32 -5.34 -1.28 -4.00
C MET A 32 -6.61 -1.83 -3.34
N LEU A 33 -7.67 -1.04 -3.24
CA LEU A 33 -8.96 -1.50 -2.70
C LEU A 33 -9.52 -2.68 -3.51
N ALA A 34 -9.39 -2.65 -4.84
CA ALA A 34 -9.79 -3.77 -5.68
C ALA A 34 -8.98 -5.03 -5.34
N VAL A 35 -7.66 -4.93 -5.14
CA VAL A 35 -6.82 -6.05 -4.72
C VAL A 35 -7.22 -6.55 -3.32
N ALA A 36 -7.40 -5.65 -2.35
CA ALA A 36 -7.83 -6.01 -1.00
C ALA A 36 -9.17 -6.76 -0.98
N ALA A 37 -10.13 -6.33 -1.79
CA ALA A 37 -11.44 -6.94 -1.90
C ALA A 37 -11.39 -8.42 -2.33
N TRP A 38 -10.39 -8.85 -3.10
CA TRP A 38 -10.21 -10.27 -3.45
C TRP A 38 -9.86 -11.16 -2.25
N PHE A 39 -9.31 -10.58 -1.18
CA PHE A 39 -8.89 -11.31 0.02
C PHE A 39 -9.82 -11.10 1.22
N ALA A 40 -10.63 -10.04 1.18
CA ALA A 40 -11.56 -9.64 2.22
C ALA A 40 -12.87 -10.43 2.17
N HIS A 41 -13.56 -10.57 3.30
CA HIS A 41 -14.94 -11.10 3.32
C HIS A 41 -15.98 -9.98 3.34
N THR A 42 -15.62 -8.81 3.89
CA THR A 42 -16.47 -7.63 3.99
C THR A 42 -15.79 -6.39 3.38
N PRO A 43 -16.55 -5.33 3.06
CA PRO A 43 -15.95 -4.04 2.67
C PRO A 43 -15.03 -3.46 3.75
N ASP A 44 -15.38 -3.60 5.03
CA ASP A 44 -14.55 -3.14 6.15
C ASP A 44 -13.21 -3.89 6.21
N ASP A 45 -13.22 -5.22 6.03
CA ASP A 45 -11.98 -6.01 5.95
C ASP A 45 -11.07 -5.51 4.81
N ALA A 46 -11.64 -5.13 3.67
CA ALA A 46 -10.89 -4.61 2.53
C ALA A 46 -10.26 -3.25 2.86
N ASN A 47 -10.99 -2.39 3.58
CA ASN A 47 -10.48 -1.10 4.04
C ASN A 47 -9.36 -1.29 5.07
N ASP A 48 -9.49 -2.23 6.00
CA ASP A 48 -8.44 -2.55 6.97
C ASP A 48 -7.15 -3.03 6.29
N ILE A 49 -7.28 -3.92 5.29
CA ILE A 49 -6.14 -4.37 4.48
C ILE A 49 -5.49 -3.19 3.75
N TYR A 50 -6.28 -2.28 3.19
CA TYR A 50 -5.80 -1.08 2.53
C TYR A 50 -5.02 -0.19 3.51
N GLN A 51 -5.59 0.12 4.68
CA GLN A 51 -4.97 0.97 5.71
C GLN A 51 -3.65 0.37 6.20
N ASP A 52 -3.64 -0.93 6.52
CA ASP A 52 -2.43 -1.66 6.92
C ASP A 52 -1.37 -1.61 5.80
N THR A 53 -1.79 -1.69 4.53
CA THR A 53 -0.90 -1.59 3.37
C THR A 53 -0.29 -0.21 3.27
N VAL A 54 -1.06 0.86 3.42
CA VAL A 54 -0.56 2.25 3.38
C VAL A 54 0.49 2.46 4.48
N LEU A 55 0.22 1.99 5.70
CA LEU A 55 1.17 2.07 6.80
C LEU A 55 2.43 1.24 6.56
N ALA A 56 2.30 0.03 6.03
CA ALA A 56 3.43 -0.82 5.66
C ALA A 56 4.27 -0.19 4.55
N ALA A 57 3.63 0.40 3.54
CA ALA A 57 4.28 1.12 2.46
C ALA A 57 5.04 2.34 3.00
N TYR A 58 4.41 3.16 3.85
CA TYR A 58 5.08 4.32 4.45
C TYR A 58 6.36 3.92 5.20
N ARG A 59 6.30 2.85 6.00
CA ARG A 59 7.45 2.32 6.74
C ARG A 59 8.55 1.73 5.85
N ALA A 60 8.17 1.13 4.73
CA ALA A 60 9.09 0.48 3.80
C ALA A 60 9.67 1.44 2.75
N LEU A 61 9.00 2.58 2.50
CA LEU A 61 9.34 3.56 1.48
C LEU A 61 10.80 4.03 1.51
N PRO A 62 11.42 4.32 2.68
CA PRO A 62 12.83 4.75 2.72
C PRO A 62 13.81 3.74 2.09
N ASN A 63 13.43 2.46 2.03
CA ASN A 63 14.26 1.38 1.48
C ASN A 63 13.90 1.02 0.02
N PHE A 64 12.91 1.70 -0.58
CA PHE A 64 12.50 1.43 -1.95
C PHE A 64 13.55 1.97 -2.94
N LYS A 65 14.10 1.07 -3.78
CA LYS A 65 15.27 1.38 -4.63
C LYS A 65 14.97 2.02 -5.98
N LEU A 66 13.70 2.24 -6.34
CA LEU A 66 13.29 2.71 -7.68
C LEU A 66 13.74 1.81 -8.86
N GLU A 67 14.09 0.55 -8.59
CA GLU A 67 14.45 -0.44 -9.62
C GLU A 67 13.21 -1.04 -10.32
N SER A 68 12.02 -0.67 -9.89
CA SER A 68 10.73 -1.09 -10.44
C SER A 68 9.72 0.04 -10.27
N LYS A 69 8.62 0.02 -11.03
CA LYS A 69 7.52 0.98 -10.82
C LYS A 69 7.00 0.94 -9.38
N PHE A 70 6.61 2.09 -8.86
CA PHE A 70 6.03 2.19 -7.52
C PHE A 70 4.80 1.29 -7.37
N SER A 71 3.94 1.25 -8.38
CA SER A 71 2.76 0.38 -8.44
C SER A 71 3.08 -1.10 -8.27
N THR A 72 4.16 -1.60 -8.89
CA THR A 72 4.60 -3.00 -8.77
C THR A 72 5.07 -3.30 -7.36
N TRP A 73 5.82 -2.39 -6.74
CA TRP A 73 6.27 -2.53 -5.36
C TRP A 73 5.10 -2.49 -4.37
N LEU A 74 4.17 -1.56 -4.56
CA LEU A 74 2.96 -1.41 -3.75
C LEU A 74 2.05 -2.63 -3.84
N HIS A 75 1.93 -3.23 -5.04
CA HIS A 75 1.18 -4.46 -5.25
C HIS A 75 1.73 -5.63 -4.40
N LYS A 76 3.06 -5.74 -4.25
CA LYS A 76 3.66 -6.77 -3.40
C LYS A 76 3.31 -6.56 -1.92
N ILE A 77 3.29 -5.31 -1.47
CA ILE A 77 2.96 -4.97 -0.07
C ILE A 77 1.50 -5.34 0.23
N ILE A 78 0.55 -4.98 -0.64
CA ILE A 78 -0.86 -5.27 -0.38
C ILE A 78 -1.15 -6.77 -0.37
N VAL A 79 -0.55 -7.54 -1.28
CA VAL A 79 -0.71 -9.00 -1.29
C VAL A 79 -0.15 -9.61 0.00
N ASN A 80 1.03 -9.18 0.45
CA ASN A 80 1.62 -9.67 1.70
C ASN A 80 0.79 -9.28 2.93
N THR A 81 0.24 -8.07 2.94
CA THR A 81 -0.62 -7.56 4.02
C THR A 81 -1.94 -8.34 4.07
N ALA A 82 -2.61 -8.52 2.94
CA ALA A 82 -3.86 -9.27 2.82
C ALA A 82 -3.71 -10.73 3.27
N LEU A 83 -2.63 -11.41 2.85
CA LEU A 83 -2.33 -12.76 3.28
C LEU A 83 -2.06 -12.86 4.78
N SER A 84 -1.41 -11.85 5.36
CA SER A 84 -1.16 -11.77 6.81
C SER A 84 -2.45 -11.54 7.60
N ASN A 85 -3.33 -10.68 7.10
CA ASN A 85 -4.62 -10.39 7.72
C ASN A 85 -5.54 -11.64 7.74
N ARG A 86 -5.62 -12.37 6.63
CA ARG A 86 -6.34 -13.66 6.54
C ARG A 86 -5.86 -14.71 7.56
N ARG A 87 -4.56 -14.72 7.91
CA ARG A 87 -4.02 -15.61 8.95
C ARG A 87 -4.48 -15.22 10.37
N LYS A 88 -4.64 -13.92 10.65
CA LYS A 88 -5.14 -13.41 11.96
C LYS A 88 -6.60 -13.79 12.18
N LEU A 89 -7.44 -13.64 11.16
CA LEU A 89 -8.86 -14.04 11.20
C LEU A 89 -9.00 -15.52 11.56
N LYS A 90 -8.31 -16.43 10.85
CA LYS A 90 -8.36 -17.88 11.15
C LYS A 90 -7.93 -18.26 12.58
N ARG A 91 -7.15 -17.42 13.25
CA ARG A 91 -6.67 -17.66 14.60
C ARG A 91 -7.65 -17.15 15.66
N THR A 92 -8.44 -16.12 15.33
CA THR A 92 -9.45 -15.52 16.22
C THR A 92 -10.73 -16.37 16.32
N TRP A 93 -11.09 -17.11 15.27
CA TRP A 93 -12.26 -18.01 15.24
C TRP A 93 -12.00 -19.45 15.74
N ARG A 94 -10.80 -19.75 16.28
CA ARG A 94 -10.44 -21.08 16.83
C ARG A 94 -10.63 -21.18 18.36
N HIS A 95 -11.28 -20.19 18.96
CA HIS A 95 -11.72 -20.17 20.36
C HIS A 95 -13.23 -19.95 20.39
#